data_AF-A0A2H6FTU4-F1
#
_entry.id   AF-A0A2H6FTU4-F1
#
_cell.length_a   1.000
_cell.length_b   1.000
_cell.length_c   1.000
_cell.angle_alpha   90.00
_cell.angle_beta   90.00
_cell.angle_gamma   90.00
#
_symmetry.space_group_name_H-M   'P 1'
#
loop_
_entity.id
_entity.type
_entity.pdbx_description
1 polymer ?
#
loop_
_entity_poly.entity_id
_entity_poly.type
_entity_poly.pdbx_seq_one_letter_code
_entity_poly.pdbx_strand_id
1 'polypeptide(L)'
;MDIGVSIGKESLDVNILNPHKVDLDKVMKNIVEFGSRLEIDLTGLKIEKLIPKMIRGVAGCEGGCPADAKGLVRQGFGGFSLSYIEGGILSAVCTLDNGQPFSVNIFPEFN
;
A
#
# COMPACT_ATOMS: atom_id res chain seq x y z
N MET A 1 2.82 6.95 10.22
CA MET A 1 2.07 5.88 9.53
C MET A 1 3.09 4.94 8.92
N ASP A 2 2.80 3.65 8.78
CA ASP A 2 3.72 2.72 8.12
C ASP A 2 3.07 2.05 6.91
N ILE A 3 3.89 1.79 5.90
CA ILE A 3 3.52 0.99 4.72
C ILE A 3 4.34 -0.29 4.78
N GLY A 4 3.68 -1.41 5.04
CA GLY A 4 4.29 -2.73 4.94
C GLY A 4 4.08 -3.29 3.54
N VAL A 5 5.16 -3.67 2.86
CA VAL A 5 5.13 -4.37 1.57
C VAL A 5 5.71 -5.76 1.79
N SER A 6 5.10 -6.79 1.20
CA SER A 6 5.57 -8.16 1.35
C SER A 6 5.51 -8.91 0.03
N ILE A 7 6.52 -9.73 -0.22
CA ILE A 7 6.63 -10.64 -1.37
C ILE A 7 7.03 -12.01 -0.82
N GLY A 8 6.08 -12.96 -0.84
CA GLY A 8 6.30 -14.28 -0.25
C GLY A 8 6.62 -14.20 1.25
N LYS A 9 7.89 -14.44 1.62
CA LYS A 9 8.38 -14.40 3.01
C LYS A 9 9.17 -13.13 3.34
N GLU A 10 9.48 -12.31 2.35
CA GLU A 10 10.28 -11.11 2.50
C GLU A 10 9.35 -9.91 2.72
N SER A 11 9.79 -8.95 3.55
CA SER A 11 9.05 -7.74 3.83
C SER A 11 9.93 -6.49 3.79
N LEU A 12 9.30 -5.37 3.44
CA LEU A 12 9.84 -4.03 3.49
C LEU A 12 8.84 -3.16 4.25
N ASP A 13 9.31 -2.48 5.30
CA ASP A 13 8.53 -1.46 5.99
C ASP A 13 9.03 -0.07 5.61
N VAL A 14 8.10 0.80 5.22
CA VAL A 14 8.37 2.19 4.85
C VAL A 14 7.63 3.11 5.80
N ASN A 15 8.40 3.82 6.63
CA ASN A 15 7.84 4.79 7.56
C ASN A 15 7.46 6.11 6.85
N ILE A 16 6.26 6.58 7.13
CA ILE A 16 5.66 7.80 6.60
C ILE A 16 5.40 8.76 7.76
N LEU A 17 6.25 9.79 7.85
CA LEU A 17 6.16 10.83 8.89
C LEU A 17 4.90 11.69 8.77
N ASN A 18 4.45 11.98 7.55
CA ASN A 18 3.24 12.76 7.31
C ASN A 18 2.42 12.14 6.17
N PRO A 19 1.29 11.48 6.47
CA PRO A 19 0.46 10.82 5.46
C PRO A 19 -0.22 11.79 4.49
N HIS A 20 -0.28 13.09 4.80
CA HIS A 20 -0.83 14.12 3.92
C HIS A 20 0.21 14.71 2.96
N LYS A 21 1.50 14.47 3.20
CA LYS A 21 2.63 14.97 2.41
C LYS A 21 3.63 13.85 2.12
N VAL A 22 3.11 12.72 1.64
CA VAL A 22 3.94 11.56 1.31
C VAL A 22 4.82 11.85 0.11
N ASP A 23 6.12 11.59 0.25
CA ASP A 23 7.06 11.52 -0.86
C ASP A 23 6.85 10.19 -1.61
N LEU A 24 5.90 10.20 -2.54
CA LEU A 24 5.53 9.01 -3.32
C LEU A 24 6.71 8.51 -4.15
N ASP A 25 7.56 9.40 -4.68
CA ASP A 25 8.71 8.99 -5.49
C ASP A 25 9.70 8.18 -4.66
N LYS A 26 9.99 8.60 -3.42
CA LYS A 26 10.83 7.85 -2.50
C LYS A 26 10.21 6.51 -2.11
N VAL A 27 8.92 6.47 -1.80
CA VAL A 27 8.21 5.22 -1.48
C VAL A 27 8.28 4.25 -2.66
N MET A 28 7.96 4.72 -3.86
CA MET A 28 7.97 3.90 -5.07
C MET A 28 9.37 3.39 -5.40
N LYS A 29 10.40 4.22 -5.24
CA LYS A 29 11.79 3.80 -5.40
C LYS A 29 12.15 2.66 -4.45
N ASN A 30 11.83 2.77 -3.17
CA ASN A 30 12.12 1.72 -2.18
C ASN A 30 11.43 0.40 -2.53
N ILE A 31 10.18 0.45 -3.01
CA ILE A 31 9.40 -0.75 -3.37
C ILE A 31 9.97 -1.41 -4.63
N VAL A 32 10.31 -0.62 -5.64
CA VAL A 32 10.92 -1.13 -6.88
C VAL A 32 12.30 -1.73 -6.60
N GLU A 33 13.12 -1.08 -5.77
CA GLU A 33 14.42 -1.62 -5.34
C GLU A 33 14.25 -2.93 -4.55
N PHE A 34 13.22 -3.02 -3.70
CA PHE A 34 12.88 -4.24 -2.98
C PHE A 34 12.47 -5.39 -3.92
N GLY A 35 11.59 -5.14 -4.88
CA GLY A 35 11.24 -6.13 -5.91
C GLY A 35 12.44 -6.55 -6.75
N SER A 36 13.27 -5.59 -7.17
CA SER A 36 14.46 -5.85 -7.98
C SER A 36 15.48 -6.73 -7.26
N ARG A 37 15.68 -6.54 -5.96
CA ARG A 37 16.54 -7.41 -5.13
C ARG A 37 16.07 -8.86 -5.06
N LEU A 38 14.79 -9.10 -5.28
CA LEU A 38 14.16 -10.42 -5.31
C LEU A 38 13.96 -10.94 -6.75
N GLU A 39 14.54 -10.26 -7.74
CA GLU A 39 14.39 -10.56 -9.17
C GLU A 39 12.93 -10.55 -9.64
N ILE A 40 12.11 -9.66 -9.05
CA ILE A 40 10.68 -9.54 -9.33
C ILE A 40 10.37 -8.16 -9.89
N ASP A 41 9.72 -8.14 -11.05
CA ASP A 41 9.20 -6.92 -11.66
C ASP A 41 7.82 -6.58 -11.09
N LEU A 42 7.71 -5.38 -10.49
CA LEU A 42 6.47 -4.87 -9.89
C LEU A 42 5.79 -3.79 -10.75
N THR A 43 6.36 -3.42 -11.90
CA THR A 43 5.89 -2.28 -12.71
C THR A 43 4.47 -2.46 -13.25
N GLY A 44 4.02 -3.70 -13.48
CA GLY A 44 2.67 -4.01 -13.98
C GLY A 44 1.54 -3.84 -12.95
N LEU A 45 1.85 -3.74 -11.66
CA LEU A 45 0.87 -3.78 -10.57
C LEU A 45 0.21 -2.42 -10.28
N LYS A 46 0.62 -1.34 -10.95
CA LYS A 46 0.08 0.02 -10.74
C LYS A 46 0.15 0.48 -9.28
N ILE A 47 1.19 0.06 -8.56
CA ILE A 47 1.40 0.35 -7.13
C ILE A 47 1.44 1.87 -6.90
N GLU A 48 1.97 2.63 -7.86
CA GLU A 48 2.04 4.10 -7.86
C GLU A 48 0.66 4.77 -7.78
N LYS A 49 -0.39 4.06 -8.18
CA LYS A 49 -1.79 4.51 -8.07
C LYS A 49 -2.50 3.89 -6.86
N LEU A 50 -2.10 2.68 -6.46
CA LEU A 50 -2.68 1.97 -5.32
C LEU A 50 -2.34 2.66 -3.99
N ILE A 51 -1.05 2.86 -3.72
CA ILE A 51 -0.55 3.41 -2.45
C ILE A 51 -1.21 4.75 -2.08
N PRO A 52 -1.24 5.78 -2.94
CA PRO A 52 -1.86 7.05 -2.57
C PRO A 52 -3.36 6.91 -2.31
N LYS A 53 -4.07 6.01 -3.00
CA LYS A 53 -5.48 5.70 -2.71
C LYS A 53 -5.63 5.05 -1.33
N MET A 54 -4.76 4.10 -0.99
CA MET A 54 -4.82 3.43 0.30
C MET A 54 -4.50 4.38 1.45
N ILE A 55 -3.44 5.21 1.32
CA ILE A 55 -3.09 6.24 2.30
C ILE A 55 -4.27 7.19 2.51
N ARG A 56 -4.88 7.69 1.43
CA ARG A 56 -6.07 8.54 1.52
C ARG A 56 -7.26 7.81 2.14
N GLY A 57 -7.41 6.52 1.87
CA GLY A 57 -8.43 5.68 2.51
C GLY A 57 -8.28 5.65 4.03
N VAL A 58 -7.05 5.64 4.54
CA VAL A 58 -6.76 5.56 5.99
C VAL A 58 -6.70 6.94 6.66
N ALA A 59 -5.98 7.89 6.08
CA ALA A 59 -5.70 9.19 6.70
C ALA A 59 -6.56 10.35 6.17
N GLY A 60 -7.27 10.18 5.04
CA GLY A 60 -7.88 11.31 4.33
C GLY A 60 -6.83 12.14 3.56
N CYS A 61 -7.11 13.42 3.31
CA CYS A 61 -6.19 14.33 2.61
C CYS A 61 -6.02 15.67 3.32
N GLU A 62 -4.96 16.41 2.97
CA GLU A 62 -4.65 17.73 3.56
C GLU A 62 -5.82 18.72 3.44
N GLY A 63 -6.62 18.63 2.38
CA GLY A 63 -7.81 19.46 2.17
C GLY A 63 -9.03 19.11 3.04
N GLY A 64 -8.89 18.22 4.04
CA GLY A 64 -9.97 17.85 4.95
C GLY A 64 -10.97 16.83 4.40
N CYS A 65 -10.61 16.12 3.32
CA CYS A 65 -11.45 15.02 2.86
C CYS A 65 -11.40 13.85 3.86
N PRO A 66 -12.54 13.20 4.15
CA PRO A 66 -12.60 12.14 5.14
C PRO A 66 -11.82 10.91 4.67
N ALA A 67 -11.27 10.17 5.63
CA ALA A 67 -10.79 8.82 5.42
C ALA A 67 -11.97 7.90 5.04
N ASP A 68 -11.80 7.09 3.99
CA ASP A 68 -12.82 6.14 3.51
C ASP A 68 -12.20 4.83 3.01
N ALA A 69 -11.52 4.11 3.90
CA ALA A 69 -10.93 2.81 3.60
C ALA A 69 -11.98 1.78 3.20
N LYS A 70 -13.15 1.78 3.86
CA LYS A 70 -14.26 0.85 3.56
C LYS A 70 -14.86 1.11 2.18
N GLY A 71 -14.99 2.37 1.77
CA GLY A 71 -15.42 2.73 0.42
C GLY A 71 -14.43 2.28 -0.64
N LEU A 72 -13.13 2.47 -0.40
CA LEU A 72 -12.08 1.96 -1.29
C LEU A 72 -12.12 0.43 -1.42
N VAL A 73 -12.31 -0.31 -0.32
CA VAL A 73 -12.49 -1.77 -0.35
C VAL A 73 -13.67 -2.18 -1.23
N ARG A 74 -14.81 -1.49 -1.12
CA ARG A 74 -16.00 -1.76 -1.95
C ARG A 74 -15.79 -1.44 -3.42
N GLN A 75 -15.01 -0.40 -3.73
CA GLN A 75 -14.70 -0.01 -5.11
C GLN A 75 -13.69 -0.95 -5.78
N GLY A 76 -12.78 -1.52 -4.98
CA GLY A 76 -11.69 -2.36 -5.49
C GLY A 76 -10.59 -1.55 -6.17
N PHE A 77 -9.50 -2.23 -6.53
CA PHE A 77 -8.41 -1.63 -7.30
C PHE A 77 -7.70 -2.68 -8.15
N GLY A 78 -7.89 -2.64 -9.46
CA GLY A 78 -7.21 -3.55 -10.39
C GLY A 78 -7.41 -5.02 -10.02
N GLY A 79 -6.31 -5.79 -9.98
CA GLY A 79 -6.30 -7.19 -9.57
C GLY A 79 -6.09 -7.43 -8.06
N PHE A 80 -6.16 -6.38 -7.24
CA PHE A 80 -5.97 -6.51 -5.79
C PHE A 80 -7.26 -6.88 -5.08
N SER A 81 -7.17 -7.87 -4.21
CA SER A 81 -8.15 -8.09 -3.15
C SER A 81 -7.87 -7.11 -2.01
N LEU A 82 -8.79 -6.17 -1.79
CA LEU A 82 -8.69 -5.18 -0.73
C LEU A 82 -9.46 -5.63 0.51
N SER A 83 -8.91 -5.39 1.69
CA SER A 83 -9.63 -5.63 2.95
C SER A 83 -9.31 -4.56 3.99
N TYR A 84 -10.31 -4.22 4.80
CA TYR A 84 -10.16 -3.36 5.97
C TYR A 84 -10.20 -4.24 7.21
N ILE A 85 -9.09 -4.27 7.94
CA ILE A 85 -8.90 -5.11 9.12
C ILE A 85 -9.21 -4.29 10.38
N GLU A 86 -9.68 -4.97 11.42
CA GLU A 86 -9.88 -4.37 12.74
C GLU A 86 -8.59 -3.67 13.21
N GLY A 87 -8.73 -2.47 13.77
CA GLY A 87 -7.59 -1.58 14.06
C GLY A 87 -7.27 -0.57 12.95
N GLY A 88 -8.01 -0.54 11.84
CA GLY A 88 -7.82 0.53 10.84
C GLY A 88 -6.75 0.24 9.79
N ILE A 89 -6.25 -0.98 9.74
CA ILE A 89 -5.28 -1.42 8.74
C ILE A 89 -6.01 -1.65 7.42
N LEU A 90 -5.50 -1.05 6.35
CA LEU A 90 -5.99 -1.28 4.99
C LEU A 90 -4.99 -2.15 4.24
N SER A 91 -5.45 -3.31 3.79
CA SER A 91 -4.64 -4.32 3.10
C SER A 91 -5.05 -4.45 1.64
N ALA A 92 -4.06 -4.67 0.77
CA ALA A 92 -4.22 -5.00 -0.63
C ALA A 92 -3.34 -6.20 -0.96
N VAL A 93 -3.92 -7.26 -1.52
CA VAL A 93 -3.22 -8.51 -1.84
C VAL A 93 -3.47 -8.92 -3.28
N CYS A 94 -2.44 -9.39 -3.97
CA CYS A 94 -2.57 -10.08 -5.25
C CYS A 94 -1.55 -11.23 -5.37
N THR A 95 -1.70 -12.06 -6.40
CA THR A 95 -0.71 -13.08 -6.76
C THR A 95 0.12 -12.56 -7.92
N LEU A 96 1.44 -12.64 -7.80
CA LEU A 96 2.39 -12.28 -8.85
C LEU A 96 2.43 -13.36 -9.94
N ASP A 97 3.00 -13.03 -11.10
CA ASP A 97 3.13 -13.97 -12.22
C ASP A 97 3.97 -15.21 -11.88
N ASN A 98 4.90 -15.09 -10.92
CA ASN A 98 5.70 -16.20 -10.40
C ASN A 98 4.96 -17.03 -9.32
N GLY A 99 3.68 -16.76 -9.08
CA GLY A 99 2.83 -17.46 -8.10
C GLY A 99 3.01 -17.00 -6.64
N GLN A 100 3.93 -16.10 -6.34
CA GLN A 100 4.12 -15.60 -4.98
C GLN A 100 3.03 -14.60 -4.59
N PRO A 101 2.60 -14.57 -3.32
CA PRO A 101 1.72 -13.52 -2.84
C PRO A 101 2.50 -12.19 -2.74
N PHE A 102 1.86 -11.12 -3.20
CA PHE A 102 2.28 -9.74 -2.98
C PHE A 102 1.23 -9.02 -2.16
N SER A 103 1.67 -8.29 -1.13
CA SER A 103 0.76 -7.47 -0.32
C SER A 103 1.31 -6.10 0.00
N VAL A 104 0.40 -5.12 0.07
CA VAL A 104 0.63 -3.80 0.63
C VAL A 104 -0.33 -3.60 1.79
N ASN A 105 0.18 -3.19 2.95
CA ASN A 105 -0.59 -2.91 4.15
C ASN A 105 -0.29 -1.47 4.61
N ILE A 106 -1.34 -0.68 4.84
CA ILE A 106 -1.22 0.65 5.43
C ILE A 106 -1.63 0.56 6.89
N PHE A 107 -0.68 0.86 7.78
CA PHE A 107 -0.88 0.87 9.22
C PHE A 107 -1.09 2.32 9.69
N PRO A 108 -2.27 2.66 10.24
CA PRO A 108 -2.46 3.96 10.86
C PRO A 108 -1.52 4.11 12.06
N GLU A 109 -1.08 5.35 12.33
CA GLU A 109 -0.49 5.65 13.63
C GLU A 109 -1.62 5.71 14.66
N PHE A 110 -1.53 4.87 15.69
CA PHE A 110 -2.36 5.02 16.89
C PHE A 110 -1.66 6.02 17.80
N ASN A 111 -2.23 7.22 17.91
CA ASN A 111 -1.97 8.12 19.04
C ASN A 111 -2.89 7.75 20.20
#